data_AF-A0A482UZ82-F1
#
_entry.id   AF-A0A482UZ82-F1
#
_cell.length_a   1.000
_cell.length_b   1.000
_cell.length_c   1.000
_cell.angle_alpha   90.00
_cell.angle_beta   90.00
_cell.angle_gamma   90.00
#
_symmetry.space_group_name_H-M   'P 1'
#
loop_
_entity.id
_entity.type
_entity.pdbx_description
1 polymer ?
#
loop_
_entity_poly.entity_id
_entity_poly.type
_entity_poly.pdbx_seq_one_letter_code
_entity_poly.pdbx_strand_id
1 'polypeptide(L)' 'MATINICGLTPIHDPAYRYKMPRIVGKVEGRGNGIKTVLMNVREVADSLKREAPELTKFFG' A
#
# COMPACT_ATOMS: atom_id res chain seq x y z
N MET A 1 13.01 4.13 5.29
CA MET A 1 11.94 3.27 4.72
C MET A 1 12.06 3.29 3.21
N ALA A 2 12.01 2.12 2.55
CA ALA A 2 12.11 2.06 1.09
C ALA A 2 10.81 2.60 0.47
N THR A 3 10.91 3.74 -0.22
CA THR A 3 9.80 4.36 -0.96
C THR A 3 9.80 3.89 -2.41
N ILE A 4 8.62 3.62 -2.95
CA ILE A 4 8.42 3.21 -4.34
C ILE A 4 7.72 4.33 -5.11
N ASN A 5 7.97 4.39 -6.41
CA ASN A 5 7.29 5.34 -7.29
C ASN A 5 5.81 4.99 -7.42
N ILE A 6 4.94 5.99 -7.39
CA ILE A 6 3.50 5.80 -7.63
C ILE A 6 3.32 5.59 -9.13
N CYS A 7 3.13 4.34 -9.54
CA CYS A 7 2.97 3.97 -10.93
C CYS A 7 1.70 3.14 -11.10
N GLY A 8 1.08 3.22 -12.27
CA GLY A 8 -0.07 2.40 -12.61
C GLY A 8 0.36 0.97 -12.96
N LEU A 9 -0.13 0.47 -14.09
CA LEU A 9 0.17 -0.90 -14.56
C LEU A 9 1.64 -1.10 -14.95
N THR A 10 2.35 -0.03 -15.30
CA THR A 10 3.75 -0.08 -15.74
C THR A 10 4.68 0.47 -14.66
N PRO A 11 5.73 -0.28 -14.26
CA PRO A 11 6.69 0.22 -13.30
C PRO A 11 7.54 1.34 -13.92
N ILE A 12 7.63 2.49 -13.23
CA ILE A 12 8.51 3.60 -13.63
C ILE A 12 9.78 3.55 -12.78
N HIS A 13 10.92 3.32 -13.43
CA HIS A 13 12.24 3.26 -12.81
C HIS A 13 13.00 4.59 -12.92
N ASP A 14 12.32 5.70 -12.63
CA ASP A 14 12.95 7.02 -12.55
C ASP A 14 13.37 7.34 -11.10
N PRO A 15 14.67 7.50 -10.79
CA PRO A 15 15.13 7.90 -9.47
C PRO A 15 14.60 9.27 -9.02
N ALA A 16 14.38 10.19 -9.95
CA ALA A 16 13.92 11.56 -9.71
C ALA A 16 12.39 11.72 -9.69
N TYR A 17 11.65 10.60 -9.73
CA TYR A 17 10.20 10.62 -9.77
C TYR A 17 9.61 11.37 -8.56
N ARG A 18 8.72 12.33 -8.82
CA ARG A 18 8.21 13.27 -7.81
C ARG A 18 7.26 12.64 -6.80
N TYR A 19 6.46 11.67 -7.22
CA TYR A 19 5.41 11.07 -6.38
C TYR A 19 5.82 9.69 -5.90
N LYS A 20 6.14 9.56 -4.62
CA LYS A 20 6.57 8.31 -4.02
C LYS A 20 5.61 7.92 -2.90
N MET A 21 5.44 6.62 -2.68
CA MET A 21 4.69 6.07 -1.55
C MET A 21 5.54 5.05 -0.79
N PRO A 22 5.29 4.84 0.51
CA PRO A 22 5.92 3.74 1.23
C PRO A 22 5.48 2.40 0.66
N ARG A 23 6.38 1.42 0.65
CA ARG A 23 6.03 0.05 0.23
C ARG A 23 4.98 -0.52 1.17
N ILE A 24 3.92 -1.12 0.61
CA ILE A 24 2.86 -1.77 1.41
C ILE A 24 3.46 -2.89 2.26
N VAL A 25 3.15 -2.90 3.55
CA VAL A 25 3.55 -3.92 4.51
C VAL A 25 2.32 -4.65 5.01
N GLY A 26 2.16 -5.89 4.55
CA GLY A 26 1.13 -6.81 5.00
C GLY A 26 1.66 -7.73 6.11
N LYS A 27 0.82 -8.00 7.10
CA LYS A 27 1.03 -9.02 8.12
C LYS A 27 -0.10 -10.03 8.03
N VAL A 28 0.24 -11.32 7.96
CA VAL A 28 -0.76 -12.39 8.05
C VAL A 28 -1.09 -12.63 9.52
N GLU A 29 -2.37 -12.67 9.86
CA GLU A 29 -2.86 -13.00 11.20
C GLU A 29 -3.88 -14.13 11.14
N GLY A 30 -3.86 -15.01 12.14
CA GLY A 30 -4.72 -16.18 12.19
C GLY A 30 -4.21 -17.37 11.38
N ARG A 31 -4.97 -18.46 11.39
CA ARG A 31 -4.67 -19.72 10.69
C ARG A 31 -5.98 -20.46 10.39
N GLY A 32 -6.01 -21.26 9.32
CA GLY A 32 -7.22 -21.99 8.90
C GLY A 32 -8.32 -21.04 8.42
N ASN A 33 -9.56 -21.29 8.84
CA ASN A 33 -10.73 -20.50 8.43
C ASN A 33 -10.75 -19.04 8.94
N GLY A 34 -9.79 -18.66 9.79
CA GLY A 34 -9.67 -17.30 10.34
C GLY A 34 -8.40 -16.55 9.88
N ILE A 35 -7.77 -16.98 8.78
CA ILE A 35 -6.60 -16.29 8.23
C ILE A 35 -7.02 -14.96 7.60
N LYS A 36 -6.33 -13.87 7.95
CA LYS A 36 -6.54 -12.53 7.39
C LYS A 36 -5.22 -11.84 7.11
N THR A 37 -5.20 -10.97 6.12
CA THR A 37 -4.05 -10.11 5.80
C THR A 37 -4.33 -8.70 6.32
N VAL A 38 -3.55 -8.28 7.32
CA VAL A 38 -3.63 -6.94 7.91
C VAL A 38 -2.61 -6.03 7.23
N LEU A 39 -3.08 -4.93 6.64
CA LEU A 39 -2.23 -3.89 6.07
C LEU A 39 -1.76 -2.95 7.19
N MET A 40 -0.50 -3.04 7.61
CA MET A 40 0.00 -2.30 8.77
C MET A 40 0.21 -0.81 8.49
N ASN A 41 0.62 -0.46 7.28
CA ASN A 41 0.96 0.91 6.89
C ASN A 41 -0.07 1.54 5.93
N VAL A 42 -1.33 1.10 5.98
CA VAL A 42 -2.36 1.55 5.01
C VAL A 42 -2.60 3.06 5.08
N ARG A 43 -2.44 3.68 6.26
CA ARG A 43 -2.63 5.12 6.47
C ARG A 43 -1.56 5.95 5.76
N GLU A 44 -0.29 5.56 5.89
CA GLU A 44 0.83 6.25 5.23
C GLU A 44 0.74 6.15 3.70
N VAL A 45 0.26 5.02 3.20
CA VAL A 45 0.00 4.81 1.77
C VAL A 45 -1.17 5.70 1.31
N ALA A 46 -2.24 5.78 2.11
CA ALA A 46 -3.40 6.63 1.85
C ALA A 46 -3.03 8.12 1.75
N ASP A 47 -2.21 8.60 2.69
CA ASP A 47 -1.72 9.97 2.72
C ASP A 47 -0.88 10.31 1.47
N SER A 48 -0.06 9.36 1.01
CA SER A 48 0.75 9.51 -0.21
C SER A 48 -0.09 9.60 -1.49
N LEU A 49 -1.27 8.97 -1.48
CA LEU A 49 -2.23 8.95 -2.59
C LEU A 49 -3.31 10.05 -2.49
N LYS A 50 -3.33 10.82 -1.38
CA LYS A 50 -4.40 11.78 -1.05
C LYS A 50 -5.79 11.13 -1.08
N ARG A 51 -5.89 9.91 -0.55
CA ARG A 51 -7.12 9.13 -0.43
C ARG A 51 -7.36 8.75 1.02
N GLU A 52 -8.59 8.37 1.33
CA GLU A 52 -8.90 7.86 2.67
C GLU A 52 -8.50 6.39 2.78
N ALA A 53 -7.95 6.02 3.94
CA ALA A 53 -7.60 4.63 4.27
C ALA A 53 -8.75 3.61 4.04
N PRO A 54 -10.02 3.87 4.44
CA PRO A 54 -11.12 2.95 4.18
C PRO A 54 -11.37 2.68 2.69
N GLU A 55 -11.17 3.65 1.81
CA GLU A 55 -11.34 3.50 0.36
C GLU A 55 -10.32 2.49 -0.20
N LEU A 56 -9.06 2.57 0.27
CA LEU A 56 -8.02 1.60 -0.10
C LEU A 56 -8.35 0.20 0.42
N THR A 57 -8.74 0.06 1.69
CA THR A 57 -9.07 -1.27 2.24
C THR A 57 -10.28 -1.90 1.57
N LYS A 58 -11.25 -1.08 1.12
CA LYS A 58 -12.45 -1.55 0.41
C LYS A 58 -12.13 -2.04 -1.00
N PHE A 59 -11.11 -1.47 -1.65
CA PHE A 59 -10.69 -1.92 -2.99
C PHE A 59 -10.06 -3.32 -2.98
N PHE A 60 -9.48 -3.74 -1.84
CA PHE A 60 -8.82 -5.05 -1.71
C PHE A 60 -9.75 -6.19 -1.28
N GLY A 61 -10.91 -5.88 -0.69
CA GLY A 61 -11.87 -6.86 -0.18
C GLY A 61 -12.92 -7.24 -1.22
#